data_AF-A0A1H8MS63-F1
#
_entry.id   AF-A0A1H8MS63-F1
#
_cell.length_a   1.000
_cell.length_b   1.000
_cell.length_c   1.000
_cell.angle_alpha   90.00
_cell.angle_beta   90.00
_cell.angle_gamma   90.00
#
_symmetry.space_group_name_H-M   'P 1'
#
loop_
_entity.id
_entity.type
_entity.pdbx_description
1 polymer ?
#
loop_
_entity_poly.entity_id
_entity_poly.type
_entity_poly.pdbx_seq_one_letter_code
_entity_poly.pdbx_strand_id
1 'polypeptide(L)'
;MRYGVAIGRDGLYEPGIYTVRRKAKWPRWTPTQNMITREPEVYAKYADGMPPGPANALGSRALYLFVGERDTYLRIHGTPLPRSIGGRASSGCVRMVMPHINDLFDQVETGVTVHLYPAEEGNVTTTS
;
A
#
# COMPACT_ATOMS: atom_id res chain seq x y z
N MET A 1 2.28 -5.59 -19.06
CA MET A 1 3.36 -5.50 -18.05
C MET A 1 2.94 -6.23 -16.80
N ARG A 2 3.89 -6.73 -16.00
CA ARG A 2 3.61 -7.41 -14.73
C ARG A 2 4.67 -7.02 -13.71
N TYR A 3 4.25 -6.72 -12.49
CA TYR A 3 5.14 -6.38 -11.38
C TYR A 3 4.87 -7.29 -10.19
N GLY A 4 5.92 -7.67 -9.47
CA GLY A 4 5.78 -8.30 -8.15
C GLY A 4 5.31 -7.28 -7.12
N VAL A 5 4.35 -7.69 -6.27
CA VAL A 5 3.76 -6.86 -5.21
C VAL A 5 3.66 -7.63 -3.89
N ALA A 6 3.55 -6.90 -2.79
CA ALA A 6 3.17 -7.41 -1.47
C ALA A 6 1.80 -6.83 -1.10
N ILE A 7 0.88 -7.68 -0.68
CA ILE A 7 -0.44 -7.24 -0.18
C ILE A 7 -0.49 -7.29 1.35
N GLY A 8 -1.53 -6.67 1.91
CA GLY A 8 -1.74 -6.59 3.35
C GLY A 8 -1.88 -7.93 4.06
N ARG A 9 -1.83 -7.88 5.39
CA ARG A 9 -2.04 -9.04 6.28
C ARG A 9 -3.48 -9.56 6.17
N ASP A 10 -3.72 -10.85 6.45
CA ASP A 10 -5.09 -11.41 6.41
C ASP A 10 -6.02 -10.58 7.30
N GLY A 11 -7.22 -10.27 6.79
CA GLY A 11 -8.21 -9.43 7.47
C GLY A 11 -8.00 -7.91 7.36
N LEU A 12 -6.92 -7.42 6.75
CA LEU A 12 -6.69 -5.97 6.52
C LEU A 12 -6.66 -5.59 5.04
N TYR A 13 -6.53 -6.55 4.13
CA TYR A 13 -6.61 -6.32 2.69
C TYR A 13 -8.07 -6.41 2.24
N GLU A 14 -8.55 -5.38 1.55
CA GLU A 14 -9.90 -5.29 1.03
C GLU A 14 -9.86 -5.44 -0.50
N PRO A 15 -10.30 -6.59 -1.05
CA PRO A 15 -10.54 -6.73 -2.48
C PRO A 15 -11.69 -5.81 -2.91
N GLY A 16 -11.62 -5.30 -4.14
CA GLY A 16 -12.65 -4.39 -4.63
C GLY A 16 -12.24 -3.63 -5.88
N ILE A 17 -13.12 -2.70 -6.26
CA ILE A 17 -12.93 -1.79 -7.39
C ILE A 17 -12.77 -0.39 -6.85
N TYR A 18 -11.69 0.28 -7.26
CA TYR A 18 -11.30 1.59 -6.79
C TYR A 18 -10.94 2.51 -7.96
N THR A 19 -10.82 3.80 -7.69
CA THR A 19 -10.32 4.78 -8.66
C THR A 19 -9.06 5.46 -8.13
N VAL A 20 -8.04 5.63 -8.98
CA VAL A 20 -6.88 6.47 -8.63
C VAL A 20 -7.28 7.94 -8.78
N ARG A 21 -7.47 8.67 -7.68
CA ARG A 21 -7.80 10.12 -7.76
C ARG A 21 -6.65 11.04 -7.43
N ARG A 22 -5.62 10.50 -6.78
CA ARG A 22 -4.43 11.25 -6.42
C ARG A 22 -3.19 10.40 -6.63
N LYS A 23 -2.12 11.06 -7.05
CA LYS A 23 -0.79 10.51 -7.24
C LYS A 23 0.23 11.45 -6.61
N ALA A 24 1.25 10.92 -5.97
CA ALA A 24 2.32 11.73 -5.38
C ALA A 24 3.71 11.13 -5.61
N LYS A 25 4.67 11.99 -5.96
CA LYS A 25 6.10 11.70 -5.91
C LYS A 25 6.63 12.08 -4.53
N TRP A 26 7.40 11.20 -3.90
CA TRP A 26 7.95 11.35 -2.55
C TRP A 26 6.90 11.87 -1.53
N PRO A 27 5.82 11.11 -1.29
CA PRO A 27 4.75 11.56 -0.39
C PRO A 27 5.22 11.67 1.07
N ARG A 28 4.57 12.58 1.82
CA ARG A 28 4.53 12.47 3.29
C ARG A 28 3.72 11.23 3.67
N TRP A 29 4.16 10.52 4.70
CA TRP A 29 3.39 9.41 5.27
C TRP A 29 3.00 9.72 6.70
N THR A 30 1.75 9.46 7.06
CA THR A 30 1.28 9.54 8.44
C THR A 30 0.57 8.23 8.76
N PRO A 31 0.91 7.54 9.86
CA PRO A 31 0.18 6.35 10.30
C PRO A 31 -1.27 6.73 10.62
N THR A 32 -2.20 5.81 10.38
CA THR A 32 -3.60 6.03 10.79
C THR A 32 -3.74 5.92 12.30
N GLN A 33 -4.81 6.49 12.86
CA GLN A 33 -5.08 6.37 14.29
C GLN A 33 -5.14 4.90 14.73
N ASN A 34 -5.75 4.02 13.93
CA ASN A 34 -5.81 2.58 14.21
C ASN A 34 -4.42 1.93 14.27
N MET A 35 -3.47 2.38 13.44
CA MET A 35 -2.08 1.89 13.51
C MET A 35 -1.43 2.33 14.83
N ILE A 36 -1.58 3.60 15.20
CA ILE A 36 -1.06 4.13 16.47
C ILE A 36 -1.68 3.42 17.66
N THR A 37 -2.99 3.17 17.67
CA THR A 37 -3.66 2.46 18.76
C THR A 37 -3.20 1.01 18.88
N ARG A 38 -2.92 0.34 17.75
CA ARG A 38 -2.51 -1.08 17.75
C ARG A 38 -1.07 -1.30 18.20
N GLU A 39 -0.13 -0.47 17.73
CA GLU A 39 1.31 -0.60 18.00
C GLU A 39 1.90 0.81 18.27
N PRO A 40 1.53 1.46 19.39
CA PRO A 40 1.93 2.84 19.68
C PRO A 40 3.46 3.00 19.77
N GLU A 41 4.16 2.01 20.30
CA GLU A 41 5.63 1.96 20.39
C GLU A 41 6.32 2.00 19.01
N VAL A 42 5.62 1.56 17.96
CA VAL A 42 6.11 1.60 16.58
C VAL A 42 5.71 2.89 15.87
N TYR A 43 4.44 3.31 16.01
CA TYR A 43 3.83 4.33 15.17
C TYR A 43 3.66 5.72 15.81
N ALA A 44 3.56 5.83 17.15
CA ALA A 44 3.26 7.11 17.80
C ALA A 44 4.31 8.19 17.52
N LYS A 45 5.59 7.79 17.42
CA LYS A 45 6.70 8.70 17.03
C LYS A 45 6.56 9.33 15.64
N TYR A 46 5.64 8.81 14.82
CA TYR A 46 5.34 9.31 13.49
C TYR A 46 3.95 9.92 13.39
N ALA A 47 3.26 10.23 14.50
CA ALA A 47 1.96 10.90 14.49
C ALA A 47 2.01 12.25 13.75
N ASP A 48 3.14 12.96 13.92
CA ASP A 48 3.63 14.09 13.11
C ASP A 48 3.51 13.88 11.60
N GLY A 49 3.76 12.65 11.17
CA GLY A 49 4.07 12.25 9.81
C GLY A 49 5.57 12.21 9.54
N MET A 50 5.99 11.25 8.73
CA MET A 50 7.33 11.12 8.19
C MET A 50 7.51 12.02 6.97
N PRO A 51 8.62 12.78 6.88
CA PRO A 51 8.90 13.61 5.71
C PRO A 51 9.11 12.76 4.44
N PRO A 52 8.97 13.37 3.26
CA PRO A 52 9.41 12.80 2.00
C PRO A 52 10.85 12.29 2.08
N GLY A 53 11.14 11.11 1.51
CA GLY A 53 12.51 10.66 1.34
C GLY A 53 12.68 9.14 1.24
N PRO A 54 13.92 8.67 1.04
CA PRO A 54 14.23 7.25 0.82
C PRO A 54 13.82 6.32 1.95
N ALA A 55 13.72 6.81 3.20
CA ALA A 55 13.31 6.02 4.35
C ALA A 55 11.79 6.07 4.64
N ASN A 56 11.02 6.82 3.85
CA ASN A 56 9.59 6.99 4.06
C ASN A 56 8.83 5.66 3.83
N ALA A 57 7.84 5.35 4.67
CA ALA A 57 7.07 4.11 4.60
C ALA A 57 6.24 3.95 3.29
N LEU A 58 5.91 5.04 2.60
CA LEU A 58 5.28 5.04 1.27
C LEU A 58 6.30 5.00 0.12
N GLY A 59 7.58 5.11 0.42
CA GLY A 59 8.66 5.08 -0.56
C GLY A 59 8.62 6.24 -1.56
N SER A 60 9.05 5.96 -2.79
CA SER A 60 9.26 6.97 -3.83
C SER A 60 7.97 7.50 -4.46
N ARG A 61 6.91 6.69 -4.49
CA ARG A 61 5.66 6.98 -5.20
C ARG A 61 4.47 6.37 -4.47
N ALA A 62 3.32 7.04 -4.55
CA ALA A 62 2.05 6.51 -4.09
C ALA A 62 0.90 6.87 -5.04
N LEU A 63 0.04 5.88 -5.31
CA LEU A 63 -1.26 6.00 -5.96
C LEU A 63 -2.32 5.84 -4.87
N TYR A 64 -3.22 6.81 -4.74
CA TYR A 64 -4.24 6.85 -3.69
C TYR A 64 -5.57 6.35 -4.25
N LEU A 65 -6.15 5.35 -3.57
CA LEU A 65 -7.34 4.64 -4.03
C LEU A 65 -8.60 5.22 -3.37
N PHE A 66 -9.61 5.47 -4.17
CA PHE A 66 -10.87 6.10 -3.76
C PHE A 66 -12.08 5.23 -4.13
N VAL A 67 -13.15 5.41 -3.37
CA VAL A 67 -14.51 4.98 -3.74
C VAL A 67 -15.37 6.24 -3.84
N GLY A 68 -15.78 6.60 -5.06
CA GLY A 68 -16.38 7.91 -5.33
C GLY A 68 -15.41 9.04 -4.99
N GLU A 69 -15.81 9.91 -4.06
CA GLU A 69 -14.98 11.02 -3.53
C GLU A 69 -14.22 10.66 -2.23
N ARG A 70 -14.48 9.48 -1.65
CA ARG A 70 -13.92 9.08 -0.35
C ARG A 70 -12.52 8.47 -0.50
N ASP A 71 -11.52 9.04 0.18
CA ASP A 71 -10.20 8.41 0.36
C ASP A 71 -10.37 7.15 1.22
N THR A 72 -9.96 6.01 0.67
CA THR A 72 -10.06 4.71 1.36
C THR A 72 -8.92 4.47 2.34
N TYR A 73 -7.90 5.32 2.34
CA TYR A 73 -6.60 5.08 2.95
C TYR A 73 -5.85 3.86 2.38
N LEU A 74 -6.36 3.23 1.32
CA LEU A 74 -5.62 2.22 0.55
C LEU A 74 -4.77 2.90 -0.51
N ARG A 75 -3.56 2.37 -0.67
CA ARG A 75 -2.54 2.92 -1.56
C ARG A 75 -1.82 1.80 -2.27
N ILE A 76 -1.46 2.04 -3.52
CA ILE A 76 -0.40 1.30 -4.20
C ILE A 76 0.85 2.16 -4.08
N HIS A 77 1.87 1.68 -3.38
CA HIS A 77 3.03 2.50 -3.05
C HIS A 77 4.35 1.72 -3.04
N GLY A 78 5.45 2.46 -3.07
CA GLY A 78 6.79 1.90 -2.93
C GLY A 78 7.11 1.48 -1.50
N THR A 79 8.14 0.66 -1.32
CA THR A 79 8.72 0.40 0.01
C THR A 79 10.23 0.54 -0.02
N PRO A 80 10.85 1.14 1.02
CA PRO A 80 12.30 1.12 1.20
C PRO A 80 12.83 -0.22 1.70
N LEU A 81 11.94 -1.13 2.09
CA LEU A 81 12.25 -2.45 2.60
C LEU A 81 11.86 -3.51 1.55
N PRO A 82 12.65 -3.73 0.49
CA PRO A 82 12.30 -4.67 -0.58
C PRO A 82 12.13 -6.10 -0.07
N ARG A 83 12.86 -6.51 0.99
CA ARG A 83 12.70 -7.84 1.62
C ARG A 83 11.35 -8.02 2.34
N SER A 84 10.59 -6.94 2.57
CA SER A 84 9.23 -7.02 3.11
C SER A 84 8.19 -7.36 2.03
N ILE A 85 8.61 -7.48 0.77
CA ILE A 85 7.75 -7.83 -0.36
C ILE A 85 7.60 -9.35 -0.40
N GLY A 86 6.34 -9.82 -0.35
CA GLY A 86 5.98 -11.20 -0.02
C GLY A 86 5.51 -11.38 1.43
N GLY A 87 5.78 -10.41 2.32
CA GLY A 87 5.30 -10.40 3.69
C GLY A 87 3.95 -9.69 3.83
N ARG A 88 3.00 -10.37 4.48
CA ARG A 88 1.67 -9.90 4.89
C ARG A 88 1.76 -8.79 5.96
N ALA A 89 2.27 -7.60 5.67
CA ALA A 89 2.66 -6.61 6.70
C ALA A 89 1.99 -5.22 6.60
N SER A 90 1.18 -4.95 5.58
CA SER A 90 0.48 -3.66 5.46
C SER A 90 -0.93 -3.71 6.05
N SER A 91 -1.39 -2.57 6.58
CA SER A 91 -2.77 -2.28 6.95
C SER A 91 -3.70 -2.14 5.73
N GLY A 92 -3.56 -3.04 4.75
CA GLY A 92 -4.39 -3.10 3.53
C GLY A 92 -3.77 -2.56 2.25
N CYS A 93 -2.73 -1.72 2.33
CA CYS A 93 -2.06 -1.17 1.14
C CYS A 93 -1.30 -2.23 0.32
N VAL A 94 -1.12 -1.96 -0.98
CA VAL A 94 -0.28 -2.74 -1.91
C VAL A 94 1.12 -2.12 -1.95
N ARG A 95 2.15 -2.92 -1.66
CA ARG A 95 3.56 -2.50 -1.64
C ARG A 95 4.32 -3.05 -2.84
N MET A 96 5.18 -2.21 -3.42
CA MET A 96 6.03 -2.55 -4.56
C MET A 96 7.48 -2.15 -4.28
N VAL A 97 8.45 -2.80 -4.93
CA VAL A 97 9.84 -2.28 -4.92
C VAL A 97 9.86 -0.90 -5.60
N MET A 98 10.77 -0.02 -5.16
CA MET A 98 10.86 1.34 -5.69
C MET A 98 10.96 1.43 -7.23
N PRO A 99 11.76 0.60 -7.92
CA PRO A 99 11.81 0.64 -9.38
C PRO A 99 10.46 0.36 -10.04
N HIS A 100 9.71 -0.63 -9.55
CA HIS A 100 8.42 -1.01 -10.14
C HIS A 100 7.35 0.06 -9.93
N ILE A 101 7.26 0.67 -8.73
CA ILE A 101 6.28 1.75 -8.52
C ILE A 101 6.68 3.00 -9.31
N ASN A 102 7.98 3.26 -9.51
CA ASN A 102 8.42 4.39 -10.33
C ASN A 102 7.94 4.23 -11.78
N ASP A 103 8.15 3.04 -12.35
CA ASP A 103 7.70 2.72 -13.70
C ASP A 103 6.17 2.76 -13.82
N LEU A 104 5.45 2.05 -12.94
CA LEU A 104 3.98 2.05 -12.92
C LEU A 104 3.40 3.47 -12.75
N PHE A 105 4.03 4.29 -11.90
CA PHE A 105 3.54 5.64 -11.62
C PHE A 105 3.48 6.49 -12.88
N ASP A 106 4.47 6.43 -13.76
CA ASP A 106 4.49 7.28 -14.96
C ASP A 106 3.48 6.81 -16.02
N GLN A 107 2.95 5.58 -15.90
CA GLN A 107 2.01 4.98 -16.84
C GLN A 107 0.54 5.05 -16.40
N VAL A 108 0.28 5.35 -15.12
CA VAL A 108 -1.08 5.41 -14.56
C VAL A 108 -1.58 6.85 -14.52
N GLU A 109 -2.72 7.15 -15.13
CA GLU A 109 -3.37 8.46 -15.00
C GLU A 109 -4.31 8.52 -13.78
N THR A 110 -4.69 9.72 -13.36
CA THR A 110 -5.82 9.86 -12.42
C THR A 110 -7.13 9.60 -13.15
N GLY A 111 -8.11 9.01 -12.47
CA GLY A 111 -9.40 8.60 -13.04
C GLY A 111 -9.44 7.13 -13.48
N VAL A 112 -8.29 6.44 -13.53
CA VAL A 112 -8.27 5.02 -13.92
C VAL A 112 -8.86 4.12 -12.84
N THR A 113 -9.46 3.03 -13.29
CA THR A 113 -10.00 1.97 -12.44
C THR A 113 -8.89 1.03 -11.98
N VAL A 114 -8.93 0.65 -10.70
CA VAL A 114 -8.05 -0.33 -10.07
C VAL A 114 -8.90 -1.49 -9.56
N HIS A 115 -8.56 -2.70 -9.98
CA HIS A 115 -9.15 -3.94 -9.47
C HIS A 115 -8.16 -4.58 -8.50
N LEU A 116 -8.56 -4.67 -7.23
CA LEU A 116 -7.86 -5.44 -6.21
C LEU A 116 -8.55 -6.80 -6.08
N TYR A 117 -7.88 -7.85 -6.55
CA TYR A 117 -8.38 -9.22 -6.42
C TYR A 117 -8.05 -9.78 -5.05
N PRO A 118 -8.83 -10.75 -4.53
CA PRO A 118 -8.49 -11.49 -3.32
C PRO A 118 -7.06 -12.03 -3.39
N ALA A 119 -6.39 -12.06 -2.24
CA ALA A 119 -5.24 -12.94 -2.09
C ALA A 119 -5.73 -14.36 -2.41
N GLU A 120 -5.11 -15.07 -3.35
CA GLU A 120 -5.46 -16.48 -3.55
C GLU A 120 -5.41 -17.20 -2.19
N GLU A 121 -6.47 -17.93 -1.84
CA GLU A 121 -6.42 -18.88 -0.74
C GLU A 121 -5.33 -19.87 -1.12
N GLY A 122 -4.16 -19.73 -0.50
CA GLY A 122 -3.11 -20.73 -0.66
C GLY A 122 -3.70 -22.08 -0.31
N ASN A 123 -3.62 -23.05 -1.21
CA ASN A 123 -4.04 -24.43 -1.00
C ASN A 123 -3.59 -24.92 0.39
N VAL A 124 -4.48 -24.84 1.39
CA VAL A 124 -4.35 -25.61 2.61
C VAL A 124 -4.95 -26.97 2.26
N THR A 125 -4.12 -27.81 1.64
CA THR A 125 -4.39 -29.24 1.60
C THR A 125 -4.37 -29.72 3.04
N THR A 126 -5.54 -29.71 3.68
CA THR A 126 -5.74 -30.38 4.97
C THR A 126 -5.83 -31.86 4.63
N THR A 127 -4.69 -32.52 4.59
CA THR A 127 -4.65 -33.98 4.76
C THR A 127 -5.06 -34.27 6.19
N SER A 128 -6.23 -34.86 6.36
CA SER A 128 -6.56 -35.76 7.47
C SER A 128 -7.53 -36.80 6.93
#